data_AF-A0A530BM19-F1
#
_entry.id   AF-A0A530BM19-F1
#
_cell.length_a   1.000
_cell.length_b   1.000
_cell.length_c   1.000
_cell.angle_alpha   90.00
_cell.angle_beta   90.00
_cell.angle_gamma   90.00
#
_symmetry.space_group_name_H-M   'P 1'
#
loop_
_entity.id
_entity.type
_entity.pdbx_description
1 polymer ?
#
loop_
_entity_poly.entity_id
_entity_poly.type
_entity_poly.pdbx_seq_one_letter_code
_entity_poly.pdbx_strand_id
1 'polypeptide(L)' 'CRFHTRCAAATSLCRNERPVLSLVDRNHFVACHHPRAG' A
#
# COMPACT_ATOMS: atom_id res chain seq x y z
N CYS A 1 -1.19 2.48 6.83
CA CYS A 1 -1.94 2.46 5.53
C CYS A 1 -3.38 2.94 5.76
N ARG A 2 -3.86 4.03 5.15
CA ARG A 2 -5.23 4.56 5.44
C ARG A 2 -6.36 3.56 5.19
N PHE A 3 -6.11 2.56 4.33
CA PHE A 3 -7.07 1.54 3.96
C PHE A 3 -7.06 0.30 4.88
N HIS A 4 -6.21 0.25 5.93
CA HIS A 4 -6.02 -0.97 6.74
C HIS A 4 -7.29 -1.49 7.42
N THR A 5 -8.30 -0.65 7.64
CA THR A 5 -9.60 -1.04 8.23
C THR A 5 -10.56 -1.68 7.24
N ARG A 6 -10.30 -1.56 5.93
CA ARG A 6 -11.18 -2.01 4.84
C ARG A 6 -10.48 -2.89 3.79
N CYS A 7 -9.15 -2.93 3.77
CA CYS A 7 -8.37 -3.70 2.81
C CYS A 7 -8.32 -5.18 3.23
N ALA A 8 -8.74 -6.08 2.33
CA ALA A 8 -8.72 -7.53 2.57
C ALA A 8 -7.29 -8.11 2.70
N ALA A 9 -6.29 -7.44 2.13
CA ALA A 9 -4.88 -7.83 2.22
C ALA A 9 -4.12 -7.10 3.35
N ALA A 10 -4.82 -6.45 4.30
CA ALA A 10 -4.17 -5.68 5.36
C ALA A 10 -3.42 -6.59 6.35
N THR A 11 -2.11 -6.37 6.48
CA THR A 11 -1.26 -7.04 7.49
C THR A 11 -1.06 -6.15 8.73
N SER A 12 -0.35 -6.65 9.74
CA SER A 12 0.07 -5.87 10.91
C SER A 12 0.87 -4.62 10.52
N LEU A 13 1.77 -4.75 9.54
CA LEU A 13 2.53 -3.63 8.95
C LEU A 13 1.61 -2.49 8.46
N CYS A 14 0.49 -2.84 7.83
CA CYS A 14 -0.49 -1.85 7.35
C CYS A 14 -1.15 -1.03 8.46
N ARG A 15 -1.25 -1.58 9.67
CA ARG A 15 -1.85 -0.93 10.85
C ARG A 15 -0.83 -0.06 11.59
N ASN A 16 0.41 -0.55 11.69
CA ASN A 16 1.45 0.10 12.49
C ASN A 16 2.20 1.17 11.72
N GLU A 17 2.31 1.04 10.39
CA GLU A 17 3.16 1.91 9.58
C GLU A 17 2.43 2.54 8.39
N ARG A 18 2.79 3.79 8.10
CA ARG A 18 2.31 4.49 6.89
C ARG A 18 3.18 4.05 5.70
N PRO A 19 2.58 3.54 4.62
CA PRO A 19 3.31 3.21 3.41
C PRO A 19 3.88 4.46 2.78
N VAL A 20 5.08 4.32 2.22
CA VAL A 20 5.72 5.36 1.42
C VAL A 20 5.08 5.42 0.04
N LEU A 21 5.10 6.61 -0.58
CA LEU A 21 4.67 6.77 -1.96
C LEU A 21 5.78 6.23 -2.87
N SER A 22 5.49 5.19 -3.64
CA SER A 22 6.45 4.57 -4.57
C SER A 22 5.87 4.50 -5.99
N LEU A 23 6.75 4.63 -6.99
CA LEU A 23 6.43 4.46 -8.40
C LEU A 23 6.33 2.96 -8.69
N VAL A 24 5.19 2.49 -9.22
CA VAL A 24 4.96 1.08 -9.58
C VAL A 24 4.78 0.86 -11.08
N ASP A 25 4.52 1.91 -11.84
CA ASP A 25 4.54 1.93 -13.31
C ASP A 25 4.90 3.35 -13.77
N ARG A 26 5.22 3.55 -15.06
CA ARG A 26 5.79 4.77 -15.67
C ARG A 26 5.19 6.10 -15.20
N ASN A 27 3.90 6.12 -14.85
CA ASN A 27 3.23 7.29 -14.29
C ASN A 27 2.25 6.94 -13.15
N HIS A 28 2.41 5.79 -12.51
CA HIS A 28 1.52 5.30 -11.45
C HIS A 28 2.28 5.20 -10.13
N PHE A 29 1.88 6.04 -9.18
CA PHE A 29 2.39 6.00 -7.82
C PHE A 29 1.35 5.42 -6.88
N VAL A 30 1.80 4.60 -5.94
CA VAL A 30 0.95 4.03 -4.89
C VAL A 30 1.61 4.16 -3.54
N ALA A 31 0.79 4.35 -2.52
CA ALA A 31 1.22 4.23 -1.13
C ALA A 31 0.65 2.93 -0.57
N CYS A 32 1.18 1.80 -1.04
CA CYS A 32 0.81 0.45 -0.62
C CYS A 32 2.04 -0.30 -0.11
N HIS A 33 1.91 -1.01 1.01
CA HIS A 33 2.97 -1.93 1.49
C HIS A 33 3.04 -3.22 0.66
N HIS A 34 1.95 -3.58 0.00
CA HIS A 34 1.83 -4.80 -0.82
C HIS A 34 1.25 -4.45 -2.21
N PRO A 35 1.96 -3.67 -3.03
CA PRO A 35 1.49 -3.35 -4.37
C PRO A 35 1.48 -4.64 -5.20
N ARG A 36 0.34 -4.97 -5.81
CA ARG A 36 0.32 -5.94 -6.90
C ARG A 36 0.79 -5.18 -8.13
N ALA A 37 2.04 -5.41 -8.54
CA ALA A 37 2.47 -5.01 -9.87
C ALA A 37 1.52 -5.70 -10.87
N GLY A 38 0.91 -4.90 -11.75
CA GLY A 38 0.19 -5.40 -12.91
C GLY A 38 1.17 -5.95 -13.93
#